data_AF-A0A409XM71-F1
#
_entry.id   AF-A0A409XM71-F1
#
_cell.length_a   1.000
_cell.length_b   1.000
_cell.length_c   1.000
_cell.angle_alpha   90.00
_cell.angle_beta   90.00
_cell.angle_gamma   90.00
#
_symmetry.space_group_name_H-M   'P 1'
#
loop_
_entity.id
_entity.type
_entity.pdbx_description
1 polymer ?
#
loop_
_entity_poly.entity_id
_entity_poly.type
_entity_poly.pdbx_seq_one_letter_code
_entity_poly.pdbx_strand_id
1 'polypeptide(L)'
;MKITSLGIFAIPIIAICSASAFPANATTALDLLDHNAREVLKRATPAAPHFVVYADSYDPSTTGPPAASAIKGFNVFALSFLLIEGAWDKAYEWTTFTDAQRTTIKSQYASAGIKLVVSVFGSTDVPTSTNADPVATANTMAAWVKKYQLDGIDVDYEDFNAFDAGDGKAEAWLISFTKQLRTQLPQGTYLLTHAPVAPWFSPTQWGGGGYLKVHSSVGSLIDWYNIQFYNQGTSEYTTCANLLTTSSSTWPQTAVFQISANGVPLEKIVIGKPATASDASNGFMSTSTLASCLQQAKNKGWTGGAMVWELNSIEHSTTMKTAFAVFAGLLSLVGICGYPLEPHTHNMSETAVKFISDAKAAVPAAPHFVIYSDAPVSGETGPPPVSQIQGFNVFALSFLLTNGAFDKAQEWTTLSNSQRTTIKSQYAAAGIKLIVSVFGSTDAPTTNGADPVATANTMAAWVKKYQLDGVDVDYEVSIFLKISVSGRSLVGIFYNSAENPTPAGNLSLDTCSYNLPSASKPTQRDRLNTQLIAASGVPLSKLVIGKPALTSDASEGFMSTSTLASCVSQAKAKGWSAGVMVWEFPDAAASWIKAVRSQAFPE
;
A
#
# COMPACT_ATOMS: atom_id res chain seq x y z
N MET A 1 -20.85 35.75 -56.48
CA MET A 1 -19.43 35.32 -56.43
C MET A 1 -18.94 35.50 -54.99
N LYS A 2 -18.18 34.50 -54.50
CA LYS A 2 -17.62 34.31 -53.15
C LYS A 2 -18.45 33.47 -52.17
N ILE A 3 -17.90 32.27 -51.99
CA ILE A 3 -18.11 31.23 -51.01
C ILE A 3 -17.62 31.73 -49.64
N THR A 4 -18.36 31.45 -48.57
CA THR A 4 -17.80 31.42 -47.20
C THR A 4 -18.24 30.14 -46.50
N SER A 5 -17.23 29.36 -46.14
CA SER A 5 -17.24 28.07 -45.44
C SER A 5 -17.83 28.22 -44.03
N LEU A 6 -18.76 27.33 -43.64
CA LEU A 6 -19.10 27.05 -42.24
C LEU A 6 -18.24 25.87 -41.77
N GLY A 7 -17.31 26.14 -40.85
CA GLY A 7 -16.60 25.11 -40.09
C GLY A 7 -17.40 24.75 -38.84
N ILE A 8 -17.76 23.46 -38.72
CA ILE A 8 -18.36 22.88 -37.52
C ILE A 8 -17.23 22.61 -36.52
N PHE A 9 -17.22 23.33 -35.38
CA PHE A 9 -16.39 22.98 -34.23
C PHE A 9 -17.14 21.95 -33.37
N ALA A 10 -16.58 20.75 -33.25
CA ALA A 10 -17.01 19.75 -32.29
C ALA A 10 -16.48 20.12 -30.89
N ILE A 11 -17.38 20.26 -29.92
CA ILE A 11 -17.06 20.41 -28.49
C ILE A 11 -17.00 19.00 -27.88
N PRO A 12 -15.88 18.54 -27.30
CA PRO A 12 -15.87 17.30 -26.56
C PRO A 12 -16.51 17.52 -25.18
N ILE A 13 -17.65 16.86 -24.94
CA ILE A 13 -18.25 16.74 -23.62
C ILE A 13 -17.39 15.75 -22.82
N ILE A 14 -16.57 16.27 -21.90
CA ILE A 14 -15.85 15.47 -20.91
C ILE A 14 -16.85 15.13 -19.80
N ALA A 15 -17.30 13.88 -19.75
CA ALA A 15 -18.06 13.34 -18.65
C ALA A 15 -17.13 13.08 -17.45
N ILE A 16 -17.28 13.86 -16.39
CA ILE A 16 -16.57 13.69 -15.12
C ILE A 16 -17.27 12.55 -14.35
N CYS A 17 -16.70 11.35 -14.39
CA CYS A 17 -17.10 10.25 -13.51
C CYS A 17 -16.29 10.31 -12.21
N SER A 18 -16.95 10.74 -11.13
CA SER A 18 -16.41 10.77 -9.76
C SER A 18 -16.29 9.34 -9.23
N ALA A 19 -15.10 8.74 -9.31
CA ALA A 19 -14.79 7.47 -8.66
C ALA A 19 -14.07 7.73 -7.33
N SER A 20 -14.79 7.56 -6.22
CA SER A 20 -14.27 7.67 -4.86
C SER A 20 -13.36 6.48 -4.55
N ALA A 21 -12.05 6.65 -4.66
CA ALA A 21 -11.09 5.62 -4.27
C ALA A 21 -10.83 5.67 -2.75
N PHE A 22 -11.21 4.61 -2.05
CA PHE A 22 -10.84 4.40 -0.65
C PHE A 22 -9.44 3.77 -0.57
N PRO A 23 -8.51 4.28 0.26
CA PRO A 23 -7.26 3.58 0.52
C PRO A 23 -7.54 2.27 1.27
N ALA A 24 -7.10 1.15 0.68
CA ALA A 24 -7.16 -0.18 1.28
C ALA A 24 -6.49 -0.17 2.66
N ASN A 25 -7.15 -0.78 3.65
CA ASN A 25 -6.66 -0.86 5.03
C ASN A 25 -5.31 -1.59 5.06
N ALA A 26 -4.24 -0.89 5.46
CA ALA A 26 -2.93 -1.48 5.74
C ALA A 26 -2.98 -2.52 6.89
N THR A 27 -4.02 -2.45 7.73
CA THR A 27 -4.21 -3.30 8.91
C THR A 27 -4.33 -4.79 8.61
N THR A 28 -4.94 -5.18 7.49
CA THR A 28 -5.13 -6.60 7.15
C THR A 28 -3.92 -7.24 6.47
N ALA A 29 -2.99 -6.44 5.93
CA ALA A 29 -1.80 -6.93 5.25
C ALA A 29 -0.64 -7.26 6.20
N LEU A 30 -0.54 -6.56 7.34
CA LEU A 30 0.50 -6.79 8.35
C LEU A 30 0.25 -8.05 9.19
N ASP A 31 -1.00 -8.42 9.43
CA ASP A 31 -1.35 -9.60 10.25
C ASP A 31 -0.98 -10.94 9.59
N LEU A 32 -0.83 -10.97 8.26
CA LEU A 32 -0.49 -12.16 7.46
C LEU A 32 1.01 -12.48 7.40
N LEU A 33 1.87 -11.63 7.94
CA LEU A 33 3.32 -11.77 7.88
C LEU A 33 3.84 -12.60 9.05
N ASP A 34 4.88 -13.42 8.87
CA ASP A 34 5.50 -14.15 9.98
C ASP A 34 6.02 -13.17 11.05
N HIS A 35 6.20 -13.62 12.29
CA HIS A 35 6.71 -12.78 13.38
C HIS A 35 7.97 -12.00 12.98
N ASN A 36 8.93 -12.63 12.30
CA ASN A 36 10.15 -11.97 11.85
C ASN A 36 9.87 -10.91 10.78
N ALA A 37 9.00 -11.17 9.80
CA ALA A 37 8.60 -10.18 8.80
C ALA A 37 7.82 -9.01 9.41
N ARG A 38 6.96 -9.25 10.41
CA ARG A 38 6.31 -8.20 11.20
C ARG A 38 7.31 -7.39 12.00
N GLU A 39 8.26 -8.04 12.69
CA GLU A 39 9.31 -7.35 13.43
C GLU A 39 10.26 -6.57 12.49
N VAL A 40 10.50 -7.06 11.28
CA VAL A 40 11.25 -6.33 10.24
C VAL A 40 10.46 -5.11 9.75
N LEU A 41 9.18 -5.23 9.42
CA LEU A 41 8.36 -4.08 8.99
C LEU A 41 8.08 -3.08 10.10
N LYS A 42 7.91 -3.55 11.35
CA LYS A 42 7.83 -2.69 12.55
C LYS A 42 9.09 -1.84 12.71
N ARG A 43 10.24 -2.34 12.30
CA ARG A 43 11.53 -1.62 12.37
C ARG A 43 11.91 -0.87 11.09
N ALA A 44 11.39 -1.30 9.95
CA ALA A 44 11.69 -0.71 8.66
C ALA A 44 11.18 0.73 8.56
N THR A 45 12.02 1.60 8.00
CA THR A 45 11.65 2.91 7.48
C THR A 45 10.47 2.73 6.50
N PRO A 46 9.33 3.44 6.65
CA PRO A 46 8.24 3.37 5.68
C PRO A 46 8.76 3.71 4.28
N ALA A 47 8.32 2.99 3.26
CA ALA A 47 8.62 3.39 1.88
C ALA A 47 7.88 4.69 1.56
N ALA A 48 8.51 5.57 0.77
CA ALA A 48 7.86 6.76 0.25
C ALA A 48 6.58 6.39 -0.55
N PRO A 49 5.52 7.23 -0.53
CA PRO A 49 5.46 8.56 0.06
C PRO A 49 5.29 8.56 1.59
N HIS A 50 5.88 9.56 2.22
CA HIS A 50 5.79 9.80 3.67
C HIS A 50 4.67 10.80 3.96
N PHE A 51 3.72 10.41 4.82
CA PHE A 51 2.63 11.26 5.26
C PHE A 51 2.76 11.45 6.77
N VAL A 52 3.22 12.63 7.15
CA VAL A 52 3.60 12.98 8.52
C VAL A 52 2.63 13.99 9.12
N VAL A 53 2.27 13.83 10.39
CA VAL A 53 1.49 14.83 11.13
C VAL A 53 2.08 15.04 12.52
N TYR A 54 2.13 16.30 12.93
CA TYR A 54 2.51 16.74 14.27
C TYR A 54 1.26 17.05 15.09
N ALA A 55 1.36 16.96 16.40
CA ALA A 55 0.29 17.38 17.29
C ALA A 55 0.91 18.03 18.53
N ASP A 56 0.55 19.28 18.76
CA ASP A 56 1.01 20.14 19.84
C ASP A 56 -0.19 20.78 20.57
N SER A 57 -1.18 21.24 19.79
CA SER A 57 -2.45 21.78 20.26
C SER A 57 -3.09 20.93 21.36
N TYR A 58 -3.35 21.58 22.50
CA TYR A 58 -3.99 20.95 23.64
C TYR A 58 -5.43 20.52 23.30
N ASP A 59 -5.72 19.23 23.50
CA ASP A 59 -7.05 18.66 23.32
C ASP A 59 -7.45 17.90 24.61
N PRO A 60 -8.41 18.41 25.40
CA PRO A 60 -8.81 17.78 26.66
C PRO A 60 -9.49 16.42 26.48
N SER A 61 -9.87 16.06 25.25
CA SER A 61 -10.49 14.77 24.92
C SER A 61 -9.48 13.67 24.62
N THR A 62 -8.18 14.00 24.55
CA THR A 62 -7.11 13.04 24.25
C THR A 62 -5.95 13.19 25.24
N THR A 63 -5.26 12.08 25.50
CA THR A 63 -3.98 12.08 26.22
C THR A 63 -3.00 11.27 25.39
N GLY A 64 -1.85 11.85 25.11
CA GLY A 64 -0.82 11.38 24.20
C GLY A 64 -1.30 11.35 22.75
N PRO A 65 -0.84 10.38 21.94
CA PRO A 65 -1.24 10.27 20.55
C PRO A 65 -2.74 9.93 20.42
N PRO A 66 -3.43 10.44 19.37
CA PRO A 66 -4.83 10.13 19.14
C PRO A 66 -5.03 8.65 18.79
N ALA A 67 -6.28 8.19 18.71
CA ALA A 67 -6.56 6.87 18.16
C ALA A 67 -6.03 6.76 16.71
N ALA A 68 -5.39 5.65 16.34
CA ALA A 68 -4.83 5.46 14.99
C ALA A 68 -5.87 5.64 13.86
N SER A 69 -7.14 5.30 14.12
CA SER A 69 -8.26 5.53 13.19
C SER A 69 -8.56 7.01 12.95
N ALA A 70 -8.24 7.89 13.90
CA ALA A 70 -8.41 9.33 13.77
C ALA A 70 -7.40 9.95 12.79
N ILE A 71 -6.26 9.32 12.55
CA ILE A 71 -5.19 9.81 11.65
C ILE A 71 -4.99 8.89 10.44
N LYS A 72 -6.04 8.15 10.04
CA LYS A 72 -6.00 7.31 8.83
C LYS A 72 -5.58 8.13 7.61
N GLY A 73 -4.53 7.67 6.92
CA GLY A 73 -3.92 8.36 5.77
C GLY A 73 -2.50 8.84 6.05
N PHE A 74 -2.16 9.07 7.32
CA PHE A 74 -0.79 9.29 7.77
C PHE A 74 -0.09 7.96 8.03
N ASN A 75 1.22 7.91 7.80
CA ASN A 75 2.08 6.77 8.13
C ASN A 75 3.18 7.13 9.16
N VAL A 76 3.25 8.39 9.58
CA VAL A 76 4.09 8.83 10.70
C VAL A 76 3.33 9.87 11.53
N PHE A 77 3.40 9.74 12.85
CA PHE A 77 2.91 10.70 13.82
C PHE A 77 4.06 11.15 14.72
N ALA A 78 4.26 12.46 14.84
CA ALA A 78 5.32 13.06 15.65
C ALA A 78 4.75 13.68 16.93
N LEU A 79 5.25 13.23 18.08
CA LEU A 79 4.93 13.79 19.40
C LEU A 79 5.74 15.08 19.60
N SER A 80 5.06 16.21 19.71
CA SER A 80 5.62 17.48 20.18
C SER A 80 5.67 17.50 21.71
N PHE A 81 6.71 17.97 22.40
CA PHE A 81 8.10 18.05 21.96
C PHE A 81 9.01 17.47 23.06
N LEU A 82 10.18 16.97 22.67
CA LEU A 82 11.26 16.70 23.60
C LEU A 82 12.32 17.80 23.48
N LEU A 83 12.32 18.71 24.44
CA LEU A 83 13.28 19.81 24.56
C LEU A 83 14.54 19.36 25.32
N ILE A 84 15.58 20.19 25.30
CA ILE A 84 16.80 19.99 26.11
C ILE A 84 16.45 19.86 27.61
N GLU A 85 15.48 20.64 28.09
CA GLU A 85 15.06 20.61 29.50
C GLU A 85 14.17 19.41 29.86
N GLY A 86 13.52 18.78 28.88
CA GLY A 86 12.61 17.66 29.14
C GLY A 86 11.50 17.50 28.11
N ALA A 87 10.61 16.55 28.38
CA ALA A 87 9.44 16.30 27.55
C ALA A 87 8.31 17.29 27.89
N TRP A 88 7.70 17.85 26.85
CA TRP A 88 6.58 18.78 26.90
C TRP A 88 5.42 18.27 26.03
N ASP A 89 4.24 18.85 26.23
CA ASP A 89 3.04 18.62 25.41
C ASP A 89 2.73 17.12 25.21
N LYS A 90 2.59 16.65 23.96
CA LYS A 90 2.34 15.24 23.65
C LYS A 90 3.48 14.30 24.04
N ALA A 91 4.72 14.76 24.03
CA ALA A 91 5.85 13.97 24.55
C ALA A 91 5.75 13.81 26.07
N TYR A 92 5.31 14.84 26.81
CA TYR A 92 5.05 14.74 28.24
C TYR A 92 3.88 13.79 28.52
N GLU A 93 2.75 13.95 27.84
CA GLU A 93 1.58 13.07 27.95
C GLU A 93 1.97 11.60 27.67
N TRP A 94 2.89 11.35 26.73
CA TRP A 94 3.41 10.00 26.48
C TRP A 94 4.11 9.37 27.70
N THR A 95 4.76 10.20 28.52
CA THR A 95 5.43 9.73 29.74
C THR A 95 4.46 9.29 30.84
N THR A 96 3.23 9.82 30.85
CA THR A 96 2.24 9.53 31.91
C THR A 96 1.60 8.15 31.76
N PHE A 97 1.74 7.52 30.60
CA PHE A 97 1.28 6.14 30.39
C PHE A 97 2.14 5.12 31.15
N THR A 98 1.55 3.97 31.47
CA THR A 98 2.30 2.78 31.88
C THR A 98 2.95 2.09 30.68
N ASP A 99 3.94 1.23 30.91
CA ASP A 99 4.57 0.45 29.83
C ASP A 99 3.58 -0.45 29.07
N ALA A 100 2.56 -0.98 29.76
CA ALA A 100 1.51 -1.79 29.14
C ALA A 100 0.60 -0.95 28.23
N GLN A 101 0.25 0.27 28.65
CA GLN A 101 -0.53 1.20 27.82
C GLN A 101 0.27 1.63 26.59
N ARG A 102 1.55 1.99 26.75
CA ARG A 102 2.43 2.32 25.62
C ARG A 102 2.52 1.15 24.65
N THR A 103 2.77 -0.07 25.13
CA THR A 103 2.80 -1.29 24.31
C THR A 103 1.50 -1.47 23.52
N THR A 104 0.35 -1.23 24.15
CA THR A 104 -0.97 -1.35 23.50
C THR A 104 -1.14 -0.32 22.40
N ILE A 105 -0.85 0.95 22.66
CA ILE A 105 -0.95 2.04 21.67
C ILE A 105 0.01 1.80 20.51
N LYS A 106 1.27 1.43 20.81
CA LYS A 106 2.29 1.07 19.81
C LYS A 106 1.82 -0.06 18.91
N SER A 107 1.18 -1.09 19.47
CA SER A 107 0.60 -2.18 18.69
C SER A 107 -0.49 -1.69 17.74
N GLN A 108 -1.40 -0.82 18.21
CA GLN A 108 -2.47 -0.25 17.39
C GLN A 108 -1.93 0.61 16.24
N TYR A 109 -0.91 1.44 16.52
CA TYR A 109 -0.22 2.25 15.52
C TYR A 109 0.51 1.37 14.49
N ALA A 110 1.26 0.36 14.96
CA ALA A 110 1.95 -0.58 14.09
C ALA A 110 0.98 -1.36 13.18
N SER A 111 -0.14 -1.85 13.72
CA SER A 111 -1.20 -2.48 12.93
C SER A 111 -1.78 -1.50 11.90
N ALA A 112 -1.92 -0.22 12.23
CA ALA A 112 -2.37 0.80 11.28
C ALA A 112 -1.31 1.19 10.23
N GLY A 113 -0.08 0.68 10.34
CA GLY A 113 1.04 1.05 9.48
C GLY A 113 1.62 2.44 9.79
N ILE A 114 1.44 2.92 11.02
CA ILE A 114 1.85 4.26 11.47
C ILE A 114 3.04 4.13 12.41
N LYS A 115 4.11 4.89 12.13
CA LYS A 115 5.24 5.06 13.05
C LYS A 115 4.94 6.18 14.03
N LEU A 116 5.26 5.96 15.31
CA LEU A 116 5.17 6.94 16.37
C LEU A 116 6.58 7.41 16.75
N VAL A 117 6.89 8.67 16.43
CA VAL A 117 8.19 9.30 16.71
C VAL A 117 8.01 10.47 17.69
N VAL A 118 9.11 10.95 18.26
CA VAL A 118 9.14 12.23 19.00
C VAL A 118 9.84 13.29 18.17
N SER A 119 9.27 14.48 18.12
CA SER A 119 9.96 15.65 17.57
C SER A 119 10.74 16.35 18.68
N VAL A 120 12.00 16.67 18.41
CA VAL A 120 12.88 17.37 19.35
C VAL A 120 13.08 18.83 18.97
N PHE A 121 13.24 19.67 19.98
CA PHE A 121 13.35 21.13 19.88
C PHE A 121 12.03 21.84 19.53
N GLY A 122 11.83 22.28 18.29
CA GLY A 122 10.80 23.25 17.94
C GLY A 122 11.20 24.70 18.28
N SER A 123 10.30 25.63 18.00
CA SER A 123 10.57 27.09 17.99
C SER A 123 11.10 27.68 19.32
N THR A 124 10.91 27.00 20.45
CA THR A 124 11.28 27.51 21.78
C THR A 124 12.63 27.01 22.30
N ASP A 125 13.30 26.10 21.58
CA ASP A 125 14.56 25.50 22.02
C ASP A 125 15.68 25.75 21.01
N VAL A 126 16.74 26.42 21.46
CA VAL A 126 17.81 26.98 20.61
C VAL A 126 19.16 26.36 20.99
N PRO A 127 19.39 25.08 20.65
CA PRO A 127 20.49 24.29 21.21
C PRO A 127 21.89 24.80 20.85
N THR A 128 22.07 25.46 19.70
CA THR A 128 23.39 25.99 19.32
C THR A 128 23.65 27.33 20.02
N SER A 129 22.67 28.22 20.05
CA SER A 129 22.72 29.52 20.71
C SER A 129 22.87 29.40 22.23
N THR A 130 22.35 28.33 22.84
CA THR A 130 22.55 28.02 24.27
C THR A 130 23.84 27.23 24.56
N ASN A 131 24.65 26.93 23.55
CA ASN A 131 25.89 26.13 23.65
C ASN A 131 25.66 24.72 24.21
N ALA A 132 24.51 24.10 23.91
CA ALA A 132 24.28 22.71 24.27
C ALA A 132 25.26 21.79 23.52
N ASP A 133 25.83 20.80 24.20
CA ASP A 133 26.75 19.85 23.57
C ASP A 133 25.97 18.88 22.65
N PRO A 134 26.25 18.82 21.33
CA PRO A 134 25.46 18.03 20.39
C PRO A 134 25.53 16.52 20.68
N VAL A 135 26.63 16.02 21.23
CA VAL A 135 26.80 14.58 21.49
C VAL A 135 26.02 14.18 22.75
N ALA A 136 26.14 14.95 23.82
CA ALA A 136 25.41 14.74 25.07
C ALA A 136 23.90 14.88 24.84
N THR A 137 23.47 15.91 24.11
CA THR A 137 22.05 16.10 23.76
C THR A 137 21.52 14.90 22.95
N ALA A 138 22.26 14.44 21.92
CA ALA A 138 21.86 13.27 21.14
C ALA A 138 21.75 12.00 22.00
N ASN A 139 22.68 11.78 22.93
CA ASN A 139 22.63 10.64 23.85
C ASN A 139 21.40 10.69 24.75
N THR A 140 21.11 11.85 25.33
CA THR A 140 19.92 12.05 26.19
C THR A 140 18.64 11.78 25.42
N MET A 141 18.49 12.36 24.22
CA MET A 141 17.29 12.21 23.40
C MET A 141 17.12 10.78 22.89
N ALA A 142 18.20 10.13 22.44
CA ALA A 142 18.14 8.73 22.03
C ALA A 142 17.83 7.77 23.19
N ALA A 143 18.33 8.06 24.40
CA ALA A 143 17.97 7.30 25.59
C ALA A 143 16.47 7.45 25.91
N TRP A 144 15.90 8.65 25.71
CA TRP A 144 14.47 8.90 25.89
C TRP A 144 13.64 8.11 24.86
N VAL A 145 13.99 8.16 23.58
CA VAL A 145 13.35 7.36 22.50
C VAL A 145 13.30 5.87 22.86
N LYS A 146 14.44 5.33 23.33
CA LYS A 146 14.55 3.91 23.73
C LYS A 146 13.71 3.61 24.98
N LYS A 147 13.81 4.45 26.01
CA LYS A 147 13.07 4.30 27.28
C LYS A 147 11.55 4.27 27.05
N TYR A 148 11.06 5.14 26.18
CA TYR A 148 9.63 5.28 25.90
C TYR A 148 9.16 4.53 24.63
N GLN A 149 10.00 3.62 24.12
CA GLN A 149 9.66 2.64 23.08
C GLN A 149 9.12 3.27 21.77
N LEU A 150 9.68 4.40 21.35
CA LEU A 150 9.30 5.08 20.11
C LEU A 150 9.99 4.48 18.88
N ASP A 151 9.40 4.71 17.70
CA ASP A 151 9.92 4.21 16.42
C ASP A 151 11.06 5.07 15.87
N GLY A 152 11.36 6.21 16.50
CA GLY A 152 12.40 7.12 16.05
C GLY A 152 12.24 8.53 16.58
N ILE A 153 12.94 9.44 15.92
CA ILE A 153 13.10 10.84 16.28
C ILE A 153 12.99 11.73 15.04
N ASP A 154 12.35 12.87 15.19
CA ASP A 154 12.33 13.95 14.21
C ASP A 154 13.07 15.16 14.79
N VAL A 155 14.00 15.74 14.02
CA VAL A 155 14.84 16.87 14.45
C VAL A 155 14.24 18.16 13.92
N ASP A 156 13.42 18.82 14.73
CA ASP A 156 12.78 20.10 14.43
C ASP A 156 13.59 21.27 14.97
N TYR A 157 14.82 21.37 14.46
CA TYR A 157 15.76 22.42 14.87
C TYR A 157 15.32 23.77 14.31
N GLU A 158 15.06 24.75 15.18
CA GLU A 158 14.62 26.11 14.82
C GLU A 158 15.50 27.22 15.43
N ASP A 159 16.79 26.97 15.62
CA ASP A 159 17.74 27.97 16.13
C ASP A 159 18.15 28.96 15.02
N PHE A 160 17.21 29.86 14.67
CA PHE A 160 17.39 30.87 13.63
C PHE A 160 18.60 31.76 13.90
N ASN A 161 18.85 32.15 15.15
CA ASN A 161 20.01 32.97 15.52
C ASN A 161 21.33 32.31 15.12
N ALA A 162 21.45 30.99 15.30
CA ALA A 162 22.65 30.25 14.92
C ALA A 162 22.81 30.11 13.41
N PHE A 163 21.72 29.93 12.65
CA PHE A 163 21.77 29.93 11.19
C PHE A 163 22.07 31.32 10.60
N ASP A 164 21.42 32.36 11.12
CA ASP A 164 21.56 33.76 10.68
C ASP A 164 22.96 34.31 10.96
N ALA A 165 23.66 33.79 11.98
CA ALA A 165 25.06 34.13 12.23
C ALA A 165 25.99 33.75 11.05
N GLY A 166 25.61 32.74 10.24
CA GLY A 166 26.32 32.35 9.03
C GLY A 166 27.75 31.84 9.24
N ASP A 167 28.12 31.49 10.48
CA ASP A 167 29.50 31.12 10.87
C ASP A 167 29.77 29.60 10.82
N GLY A 168 28.78 28.80 10.40
CA GLY A 168 28.88 27.35 10.25
C GLY A 168 28.62 26.56 11.53
N LYS A 169 28.34 27.21 12.67
CA LYS A 169 28.13 26.51 13.95
C LYS A 169 26.85 25.70 13.98
N ALA A 170 25.75 26.23 13.43
CA ALA A 170 24.48 25.50 13.35
C ALA A 170 24.65 24.19 12.57
N GLU A 171 25.30 24.25 11.40
CA GLU A 171 25.57 23.08 10.57
C GLU A 171 26.51 22.09 11.27
N ALA A 172 27.59 22.57 11.91
CA ALA A 172 28.51 21.72 12.66
C ALA A 172 27.83 21.01 13.84
N TRP A 173 26.93 21.71 14.54
CA TRP A 173 26.14 21.17 15.63
C TRP A 173 25.19 20.07 15.12
N LEU A 174 24.39 20.36 14.09
CA LEU A 174 23.48 19.40 13.47
C LEU A 174 24.20 18.15 12.95
N ILE A 175 25.35 18.32 12.27
CA ILE A 175 26.15 17.20 11.76
C ILE A 175 26.61 16.28 12.91
N SER A 176 27.09 16.87 14.01
CA SER A 176 27.57 16.11 15.17
C SER A 176 26.42 15.41 15.89
N PHE A 177 25.31 16.12 16.07
CA PHE A 177 24.08 15.61 16.69
C PHE A 177 23.49 14.44 15.89
N THR A 178 23.31 14.59 14.57
CA THR A 178 22.80 13.54 13.68
C THR A 178 23.70 12.30 13.67
N LYS A 179 25.03 12.48 13.57
CA LYS A 179 25.98 11.36 13.65
C LYS A 179 25.80 10.60 14.97
N GLN A 180 25.76 11.32 16.08
CA GLN A 180 25.63 10.70 17.40
C GLN A 180 24.27 10.01 17.58
N LEU A 181 23.17 10.65 17.20
CA LEU A 181 21.84 10.02 17.19
C LEU A 181 21.88 8.70 16.43
N ARG A 182 22.52 8.68 15.25
CA ARG A 182 22.55 7.47 14.42
C ARG A 182 23.40 6.35 15.00
N THR A 183 24.40 6.66 15.85
CA THR A 183 25.08 5.62 16.65
C THR A 183 24.15 4.98 17.68
N GLN A 184 23.21 5.75 18.22
CA GLN A 184 22.30 5.32 19.29
C GLN A 184 20.99 4.72 18.76
N LEU A 185 20.58 5.13 17.56
CA LEU A 185 19.33 4.82 16.87
C LEU A 185 19.62 4.34 15.43
N PRO A 186 20.11 3.09 15.24
CA PRO A 186 20.58 2.61 13.95
C PRO A 186 19.54 2.69 12.83
N GLN A 187 19.99 3.04 11.63
CA GLN A 187 19.15 3.15 10.44
C GLN A 187 18.51 1.80 10.09
N GLY A 188 17.27 1.83 9.61
CA GLY A 188 16.48 0.62 9.35
C GLY A 188 15.92 -0.05 10.61
N THR A 189 16.24 0.47 11.80
CA THR A 189 15.58 0.12 13.07
C THR A 189 14.80 1.30 13.64
N TYR A 190 15.37 2.49 13.58
CA TYR A 190 14.74 3.73 14.04
C TYR A 190 14.69 4.75 12.90
N LEU A 191 13.57 5.46 12.83
CA LEU A 191 13.45 6.66 12.02
C LEU A 191 14.31 7.79 12.60
N LEU A 192 15.00 8.51 11.73
CA LEU A 192 15.61 9.80 12.02
C LEU A 192 15.31 10.74 10.86
N THR A 193 14.41 11.69 11.12
CA THR A 193 14.00 12.72 10.16
C THR A 193 14.43 14.10 10.67
N HIS A 194 14.40 15.10 9.80
CA HIS A 194 14.63 16.49 10.18
C HIS A 194 13.49 17.35 9.62
N ALA A 195 13.12 18.44 10.29
CA ALA A 195 12.08 19.37 9.84
C ALA A 195 12.61 20.80 9.57
N PRO A 196 13.60 20.97 8.67
CA PRO A 196 14.15 22.30 8.36
C PRO A 196 13.14 23.21 7.65
N VAL A 197 13.28 24.52 7.83
CA VAL A 197 12.60 25.49 6.97
C VAL A 197 13.18 25.50 5.56
N ALA A 198 12.34 25.68 4.54
CA ALA A 198 12.77 25.67 3.14
C ALA A 198 13.92 26.66 2.79
N PRO A 199 13.96 27.90 3.35
CA PRO A 199 15.05 28.84 3.14
C PRO A 199 16.45 28.30 3.41
N TRP A 200 16.60 27.38 4.38
CA TRP A 200 17.90 26.80 4.73
C TRP A 200 18.51 25.94 3.62
N PHE A 201 17.76 25.58 2.59
CA PHE A 201 18.29 24.91 1.40
C PHE A 201 18.80 25.87 0.32
N SER A 202 18.76 27.18 0.53
CA SER A 202 19.29 28.11 -0.45
C SER A 202 20.81 27.97 -0.57
N PRO A 203 21.37 27.78 -1.78
CA PRO A 203 22.81 27.57 -1.97
C PRO A 203 23.64 28.85 -1.76
N THR A 204 23.01 30.02 -1.66
CA THR A 204 23.71 31.31 -1.63
C THR A 204 23.40 32.17 -0.40
N GLN A 205 22.45 31.80 0.45
CA GLN A 205 22.02 32.64 1.58
C GLN A 205 22.84 32.41 2.85
N TRP A 206 23.39 31.22 3.06
CA TRP A 206 23.96 30.82 4.36
C TRP A 206 25.48 30.69 4.28
N GLY A 207 26.20 31.50 5.07
CA GLY A 207 27.67 31.47 5.10
C GLY A 207 28.25 30.10 5.53
N GLY A 208 27.53 29.35 6.37
CA GLY A 208 27.84 27.97 6.77
C GLY A 208 27.44 26.90 5.74
N GLY A 209 26.74 27.29 4.67
CA GLY A 209 26.26 26.41 3.61
C GLY A 209 24.87 25.80 3.85
N GLY A 210 24.20 26.15 4.96
CA GLY A 210 22.80 25.81 5.16
C GLY A 210 22.54 24.31 5.34
N TYR A 211 21.30 23.90 5.12
CA TYR A 211 20.92 22.49 5.11
C TYR A 211 21.50 21.70 3.93
N LEU A 212 22.00 22.36 2.86
CA LEU A 212 22.77 21.68 1.82
C LEU A 212 24.12 21.19 2.35
N LYS A 213 24.77 21.95 3.25
CA LYS A 213 25.97 21.49 3.95
C LYS A 213 25.67 20.32 4.88
N VAL A 214 24.57 20.38 5.62
CA VAL A 214 24.12 19.27 6.48
C VAL A 214 23.84 18.03 5.62
N HIS A 215 23.08 18.17 4.52
CA HIS A 215 22.75 17.06 3.63
C HIS A 215 23.99 16.42 2.99
N SER A 216 24.91 17.21 2.44
CA SER A 216 26.14 16.67 1.85
C SER A 216 27.06 15.97 2.88
N SER A 217 26.94 16.32 4.17
CA SER A 217 27.78 15.77 5.24
C SER A 217 27.17 14.54 5.93
N VAL A 218 25.86 14.53 6.15
CA VAL A 218 25.16 13.48 6.93
C VAL A 218 23.79 13.10 6.35
N GLY A 219 23.43 13.57 5.16
CA GLY A 219 22.13 13.30 4.53
C GLY A 219 21.89 11.83 4.19
N SER A 220 22.92 11.00 4.12
CA SER A 220 22.79 9.54 4.03
C SER A 220 22.29 8.90 5.34
N LEU A 221 22.55 9.55 6.49
CA LEU A 221 22.12 9.12 7.82
C LEU A 221 20.72 9.64 8.17
N ILE A 222 20.13 10.53 7.38
CA ILE A 222 18.79 11.09 7.59
C ILE A 222 17.83 10.36 6.65
N ASP A 223 16.71 9.86 7.16
CA ASP A 223 15.75 9.10 6.33
C ASP A 223 15.08 10.03 5.30
N TRP A 224 14.51 11.16 5.74
CA TRP A 224 13.97 12.23 4.89
C TRP A 224 13.88 13.58 5.63
N TYR A 225 13.47 14.63 4.92
CA TYR A 225 13.25 15.99 5.43
C TYR A 225 11.77 16.38 5.37
N ASN A 226 11.16 16.66 6.51
CA ASN A 226 9.86 17.29 6.68
C ASN A 226 9.97 18.81 6.45
N ILE A 227 10.27 19.23 5.21
CA ILE A 227 10.64 20.62 4.93
C ILE A 227 9.44 21.55 5.16
N GLN A 228 9.61 22.54 6.04
CA GLN A 228 8.59 23.52 6.35
C GLN A 228 8.50 24.58 5.23
N PHE A 229 7.47 24.49 4.39
CA PHE A 229 7.17 25.48 3.33
C PHE A 229 6.14 26.53 3.82
N TYR A 230 6.32 27.03 5.03
CA TYR A 230 5.44 27.99 5.70
C TYR A 230 6.24 28.83 6.72
N ASN A 231 5.66 29.93 7.21
CA ASN A 231 6.32 30.93 8.06
C ASN A 231 7.50 31.70 7.43
N GLN A 232 7.64 31.70 6.09
CA GLN A 232 8.80 32.29 5.39
C GLN A 232 8.48 33.56 4.59
N GLY A 233 7.24 34.01 4.63
CA GLY A 233 6.75 35.22 3.95
C GLY A 233 5.37 35.00 3.34
N THR A 234 4.58 36.07 3.22
CA THR A 234 3.17 35.97 2.81
C THR A 234 2.95 35.41 1.40
N SER A 235 3.92 35.60 0.50
CA SER A 235 3.91 35.07 -0.86
C SER A 235 4.67 33.76 -1.03
N GLU A 236 5.38 33.28 -0.01
CA GLU A 236 6.34 32.20 -0.18
C GLU A 236 5.65 30.82 -0.19
N TYR A 237 5.89 30.07 -1.26
CA TYR A 237 5.40 28.70 -1.46
C TYR A 237 3.87 28.55 -1.42
N THR A 238 3.11 29.61 -1.68
CA THR A 238 1.63 29.62 -1.64
C THR A 238 0.97 29.17 -2.94
N THR A 239 1.74 28.92 -3.99
CA THR A 239 1.27 28.43 -5.30
C THR A 239 2.05 27.19 -5.71
N CYS A 240 1.51 26.34 -6.60
CA CYS A 240 2.28 25.19 -7.10
C CYS A 240 3.56 25.63 -7.83
N ALA A 241 3.56 26.77 -8.51
CA ALA A 241 4.73 27.26 -9.23
C ALA A 241 5.88 27.60 -8.28
N ASN A 242 5.62 28.38 -7.23
CA ASN A 242 6.67 28.77 -6.30
C ASN A 242 7.01 27.72 -5.23
N LEU A 243 6.09 26.80 -4.95
CA LEU A 243 6.38 25.61 -4.14
C LEU A 243 7.25 24.60 -4.89
N LEU A 244 6.93 24.29 -6.15
CA LEU A 244 7.53 23.16 -6.86
C LEU A 244 8.71 23.55 -7.73
N THR A 245 8.59 24.61 -8.53
CA THR A 245 9.52 24.86 -9.64
C THR A 245 10.44 26.06 -9.46
N THR A 246 9.96 27.16 -8.88
CA THR A 246 10.72 28.41 -8.84
C THR A 246 10.39 29.23 -7.61
N SER A 247 11.26 29.19 -6.61
CA SER A 247 11.14 30.03 -5.42
C SER A 247 11.42 31.50 -5.74
N SER A 248 11.08 32.40 -4.82
CA SER A 248 11.30 33.84 -4.98
C SER A 248 12.79 34.21 -4.95
N SER A 249 13.09 35.46 -5.29
CA SER A 249 14.43 36.03 -5.08
C SER A 249 14.78 36.22 -3.60
N THR A 250 13.79 36.25 -2.71
CA THR A 250 14.01 36.31 -1.26
C THR A 250 14.68 35.02 -0.79
N TRP A 251 14.15 33.88 -1.22
CA TRP A 251 14.68 32.55 -0.91
C TRP A 251 15.05 31.82 -2.21
N PRO A 252 16.18 32.14 -2.84
CA PRO A 252 16.48 31.62 -4.16
C PRO A 252 16.81 30.13 -4.10
N GLN A 253 16.28 29.37 -5.07
CA GLN A 253 16.52 27.95 -5.29
C GLN A 253 16.03 26.99 -4.20
N THR A 254 14.93 27.34 -3.54
CA THR A 254 14.35 26.57 -2.42
C THR A 254 13.01 25.94 -2.76
N ALA A 255 12.54 26.00 -4.02
CA ALA A 255 11.41 25.19 -4.45
C ALA A 255 11.81 23.71 -4.56
N VAL A 256 10.85 22.77 -4.46
CA VAL A 256 11.11 21.31 -4.40
C VAL A 256 12.09 20.82 -5.46
N PHE A 257 11.89 21.17 -6.73
CA PHE A 257 12.77 20.72 -7.82
C PHE A 257 14.11 21.46 -7.85
N GLN A 258 14.19 22.67 -7.28
CA GLN A 258 15.44 23.40 -7.15
C GLN A 258 16.28 22.87 -5.99
N ILE A 259 15.66 22.53 -4.86
CA ILE A 259 16.32 21.82 -3.75
C ILE A 259 16.90 20.50 -4.27
N SER A 260 16.13 19.78 -5.09
CA SER A 260 16.61 18.53 -5.67
C SER A 260 17.76 18.73 -6.66
N ALA A 261 17.69 19.76 -7.51
CA ALA A 261 18.79 20.13 -8.40
C ALA A 261 20.08 20.52 -7.64
N ASN A 262 19.96 20.94 -6.37
CA ASN A 262 21.08 21.20 -5.47
C ASN A 262 21.56 19.97 -4.68
N GLY A 263 21.10 18.77 -5.04
CA GLY A 263 21.67 17.50 -4.59
C GLY A 263 20.84 16.70 -3.59
N VAL A 264 19.66 17.18 -3.19
CA VAL A 264 18.76 16.42 -2.30
C VAL A 264 17.86 15.48 -3.11
N PRO A 265 17.81 14.17 -2.83
CA PRO A 265 16.94 13.26 -3.58
C PRO A 265 15.45 13.60 -3.41
N LEU A 266 14.66 13.47 -4.48
CA LEU A 266 13.23 13.83 -4.49
C LEU A 266 12.40 13.02 -3.48
N GLU A 267 12.78 11.77 -3.23
CA GLU A 267 12.15 10.90 -2.25
C GLU A 267 12.40 11.36 -0.79
N LYS A 268 13.42 12.20 -0.56
CA LYS A 268 13.71 12.75 0.78
C LYS A 268 13.05 14.12 1.03
N ILE A 269 12.41 14.72 0.02
CA ILE A 269 11.80 16.05 0.14
C ILE A 269 10.31 15.87 0.46
N VAL A 270 9.94 15.91 1.73
CA VAL A 270 8.53 15.91 2.18
C VAL A 270 8.05 17.36 2.26
N ILE A 271 6.88 17.64 1.66
CA ILE A 271 6.31 18.99 1.60
C ILE A 271 5.51 19.25 2.88
N GLY A 272 6.05 20.07 3.78
CA GLY A 272 5.39 20.52 5.00
C GLY A 272 4.48 21.72 4.79
N LYS A 273 3.23 21.63 5.26
CA LYS A 273 2.24 22.71 5.20
C LYS A 273 1.40 22.84 6.48
N PRO A 274 0.87 24.04 6.77
CA PRO A 274 -0.06 24.23 7.87
C PRO A 274 -1.38 23.46 7.60
N ALA A 275 -1.97 22.83 8.63
CA ALA A 275 -3.25 22.13 8.50
C ALA A 275 -4.39 23.11 8.22
N THR A 276 -4.35 24.25 8.89
CA THR A 276 -5.27 25.37 8.74
C THR A 276 -4.50 26.69 8.64
N ALA A 277 -5.21 27.75 8.28
CA ALA A 277 -4.61 29.08 8.17
C ALA A 277 -4.18 29.68 9.53
N SER A 278 -4.66 29.15 10.66
CA SER A 278 -4.27 29.62 12.00
C SER A 278 -3.01 28.97 12.55
N ASP A 279 -2.57 27.86 11.96
CA ASP A 279 -1.48 27.06 12.54
C ASP A 279 -0.09 27.59 12.16
N ALA A 280 -0.05 28.59 11.29
CA ALA A 280 1.15 29.27 10.87
C ALA A 280 0.84 30.73 10.50
N SER A 281 1.84 31.60 10.61
CA SER A 281 1.73 33.01 10.25
C SER A 281 1.52 33.22 8.74
N ASN A 282 2.00 32.31 7.89
CA ASN A 282 1.81 32.33 6.43
C ASN A 282 2.11 30.95 5.82
N GLY A 283 1.85 30.78 4.52
CA GLY A 283 2.21 29.58 3.76
C GLY A 283 1.12 28.49 3.70
N PHE A 284 -0.03 28.71 4.34
CA PHE A 284 -1.20 27.83 4.23
C PHE A 284 -1.63 27.67 2.76
N MET A 285 -2.04 26.45 2.42
CA MET A 285 -2.68 26.14 1.14
C MET A 285 -3.92 25.31 1.42
N SER A 286 -5.02 25.59 0.72
CA SER A 286 -6.19 24.72 0.81
C SER A 286 -5.82 23.29 0.43
N THR A 287 -6.48 22.31 1.02
CA THR A 287 -6.27 20.89 0.73
C THR A 287 -6.40 20.56 -0.76
N SER A 288 -7.35 21.19 -1.46
CA SER A 288 -7.53 21.02 -2.91
C SER A 288 -6.35 21.56 -3.73
N THR A 289 -5.83 22.72 -3.34
CA THR A 289 -4.66 23.34 -3.99
C THR A 289 -3.41 22.50 -3.74
N LEU A 290 -3.17 22.10 -2.49
CA LEU A 290 -2.02 21.26 -2.13
C LEU A 290 -2.08 19.93 -2.90
N ALA A 291 -3.23 19.24 -2.92
CA ALA A 291 -3.40 18.00 -3.68
C ALA A 291 -3.07 18.17 -5.18
N SER A 292 -3.48 19.29 -5.79
CA SER A 292 -3.10 19.62 -7.18
C SER A 292 -1.59 19.77 -7.34
N CYS A 293 -0.92 20.45 -6.41
CA CYS A 293 0.53 20.60 -6.44
C CYS A 293 1.25 19.26 -6.27
N LEU A 294 0.82 18.43 -5.32
CA LEU A 294 1.42 17.11 -5.10
C LEU A 294 1.26 16.21 -6.35
N GLN A 295 0.11 16.28 -7.04
CA GLN A 295 -0.10 15.56 -8.29
C GLN A 295 0.84 16.05 -9.41
N GLN A 296 1.01 17.38 -9.54
CA GLN A 296 1.97 17.96 -10.49
C GLN A 296 3.41 17.53 -10.18
N ALA A 297 3.78 17.51 -8.89
CA ALA A 297 5.09 17.08 -8.45
C ALA A 297 5.34 15.60 -8.79
N LYS A 298 4.37 14.73 -8.50
CA LYS A 298 4.43 13.31 -8.82
C LYS A 298 4.62 13.06 -10.32
N ASN A 299 3.90 13.78 -11.17
CA ASN A 299 4.03 13.67 -12.63
C ASN A 299 5.44 14.07 -13.14
N LYS A 300 6.25 14.71 -12.30
CA LYS A 300 7.64 15.08 -12.56
C LYS A 300 8.65 14.21 -11.78
N GLY A 301 8.22 13.04 -11.29
CA GLY A 301 9.09 12.05 -10.64
C GLY A 301 9.28 12.22 -9.14
N TRP A 302 8.61 13.18 -8.50
CA TRP A 302 8.69 13.35 -7.05
C TRP A 302 7.87 12.31 -6.29
N THR A 303 8.43 11.78 -5.19
CA THR A 303 7.81 10.72 -4.39
C THR A 303 7.80 10.99 -2.88
N GLY A 304 8.36 12.10 -2.39
CA GLY A 304 8.64 12.31 -0.96
C GLY A 304 7.41 12.26 -0.04
N GLY A 305 6.27 12.84 -0.43
CA GLY A 305 5.05 12.89 0.37
C GLY A 305 4.83 14.23 1.09
N ALA A 306 3.92 14.29 2.06
CA ALA A 306 3.54 15.54 2.69
C ALA A 306 3.57 15.47 4.22
N MET A 307 3.89 16.59 4.84
CA MET A 307 3.88 16.78 6.29
C MET A 307 2.86 17.87 6.63
N VAL A 308 2.20 17.75 7.79
CA VAL A 308 1.25 18.76 8.25
C VAL A 308 1.53 19.19 9.69
N TRP A 309 1.58 20.52 9.87
CA TRP A 309 1.56 21.21 11.16
C TRP A 309 0.22 21.94 11.33
N GLU A 310 -0.71 21.52 12.18
CA GLU A 310 -0.67 20.39 13.09
C GLU A 310 -2.09 19.83 13.31
N LEU A 311 -2.22 18.82 14.15
CA LEU A 311 -3.51 18.18 14.43
C LEU A 311 -4.29 18.93 15.52
N ASN A 312 -5.21 19.81 15.12
CA ASN A 312 -5.90 20.69 16.07
C ASN A 312 -7.16 20.09 16.73
N SER A 313 -7.77 19.06 16.15
CA SER A 313 -8.84 18.23 16.76
C SER A 313 -9.29 17.09 15.84
N ILE A 314 -9.99 16.08 16.39
CA ILE A 314 -10.53 14.93 15.63
C ILE A 314 -11.52 15.37 14.52
N GLU A 315 -12.22 16.50 14.67
CA GLU A 315 -13.13 17.03 13.64
C GLU A 315 -12.37 17.54 12.40
N HIS A 316 -11.25 18.25 12.57
CA HIS A 316 -10.41 18.75 11.47
C HIS A 316 -9.68 17.63 10.72
N SER A 317 -9.43 16.51 11.39
CA SER A 317 -8.95 15.27 10.77
C SER A 317 -9.86 14.79 9.64
N THR A 318 -11.17 15.06 9.70
CA THR A 318 -12.14 14.67 8.66
C THR A 318 -11.88 15.37 7.31
N THR A 319 -11.52 16.65 7.33
CA THR A 319 -11.19 17.44 6.12
C THR A 319 -9.85 17.01 5.52
N MET A 320 -8.86 16.68 6.36
CA MET A 320 -7.57 16.14 5.92
C MET A 320 -7.70 14.72 5.36
N LYS A 321 -8.52 13.86 5.99
CA LYS A 321 -8.83 12.50 5.52
C LYS A 321 -9.33 12.50 4.08
N THR A 322 -10.20 13.43 3.70
CA THR A 322 -10.70 13.53 2.32
C THR A 322 -9.59 13.89 1.34
N ALA A 323 -8.68 14.79 1.69
CA ALA A 323 -7.59 15.20 0.81
C ALA A 323 -6.54 14.10 0.61
N PHE A 324 -6.14 13.39 1.67
CA PHE A 324 -5.18 12.29 1.59
C PHE A 324 -5.79 11.02 0.96
N ALA A 325 -7.08 10.74 1.18
CA ALA A 325 -7.78 9.66 0.48
C ALA A 325 -7.93 9.95 -1.03
N VAL A 326 -8.25 11.19 -1.40
CA VAL A 326 -8.27 11.64 -2.80
C VAL A 326 -6.88 11.57 -3.42
N PHE A 327 -5.81 11.93 -2.70
CA PHE A 327 -4.43 11.83 -3.19
C PHE A 327 -3.96 10.37 -3.34
N ALA A 328 -4.18 9.51 -2.35
CA ALA A 328 -3.91 8.06 -2.45
C ALA A 328 -4.73 7.41 -3.59
N GLY A 329 -5.95 7.91 -3.84
CA GLY A 329 -6.82 7.52 -4.94
C GLY A 329 -6.38 8.00 -6.32
N LEU A 330 -5.91 9.25 -6.44
CA LEU A 330 -5.33 9.80 -7.68
C LEU A 330 -3.97 9.17 -7.99
N LEU A 331 -3.21 8.77 -6.96
CA LEU A 331 -1.94 8.06 -7.12
C LEU A 331 -2.10 6.69 -7.80
N SER A 332 -3.21 5.99 -7.58
CA SER A 332 -3.50 4.70 -8.20
C SER A 332 -4.08 4.81 -9.62
N LEU A 333 -4.52 6.01 -10.03
CA LEU A 333 -5.10 6.28 -11.36
C LEU A 333 -4.07 6.61 -12.46
N VAL A 334 -2.83 6.96 -12.12
CA VAL A 334 -1.78 7.37 -13.11
C VAL A 334 -0.67 6.32 -13.28
N GLY A 335 -0.71 5.21 -12.54
CA GLY A 335 0.30 4.14 -12.62
C GLY A 335 0.09 3.10 -13.73
N ILE A 336 -0.94 3.25 -14.57
CA ILE A 336 -1.28 2.29 -15.63
C ILE A 336 -1.04 2.96 -16.98
N CYS A 337 0.21 3.19 -17.33
CA CYS A 337 0.70 3.27 -18.71
C CYS A 337 2.23 3.26 -18.68
N GLY A 338 2.82 2.35 -19.44
CA GLY A 338 4.12 1.74 -19.16
C GLY A 338 5.34 2.65 -19.31
N TYR A 339 6.33 2.38 -18.46
CA TYR A 339 7.75 2.36 -18.82
C TYR A 339 8.44 1.26 -18.00
N PRO A 340 9.42 0.53 -18.56
CA PRO A 340 10.21 -0.43 -17.82
C PRO A 340 11.12 0.33 -16.84
N LEU A 341 10.95 0.08 -15.54
CA LEU A 341 11.93 0.50 -14.55
C LEU A 341 13.15 -0.41 -14.67
N GLU A 342 14.23 0.07 -15.29
CA GLU A 342 15.54 -0.54 -15.14
C GLU A 342 15.99 -0.44 -13.67
N PRO A 343 16.48 -1.52 -13.05
CA PRO A 343 16.95 -1.46 -11.68
C PRO A 343 18.40 -0.99 -11.64
N HIS A 344 18.64 0.26 -11.21
CA HIS A 344 19.94 0.63 -10.67
C HIS A 344 20.11 -0.01 -9.29
N THR A 345 20.72 -1.19 -9.27
CA THR A 345 21.11 -1.91 -8.06
C THR A 345 22.40 -1.32 -7.50
N HIS A 346 22.28 -0.36 -6.60
CA HIS A 346 23.36 -0.08 -5.66
C HIS A 346 22.83 -0.31 -4.24
N ASN A 347 23.47 -1.24 -3.53
CA ASN A 347 23.31 -1.57 -2.11
C ASN A 347 22.29 -2.63 -1.66
N MET A 348 21.81 -3.51 -2.55
CA MET A 348 21.12 -4.73 -2.11
C MET A 348 22.11 -5.91 -2.08
N SER A 349 22.14 -6.68 -0.99
CA SER A 349 22.91 -7.92 -0.97
C SER A 349 22.39 -8.86 -2.07
N GLU A 350 23.24 -9.74 -2.62
CA GLU A 350 22.84 -10.74 -3.62
C GLU A 350 21.62 -11.54 -3.16
N THR A 351 21.53 -11.82 -1.86
CA THR A 351 20.36 -12.47 -1.24
C THR A 351 19.08 -11.63 -1.33
N ALA A 352 19.18 -10.31 -1.18
CA ALA A 352 18.02 -9.42 -1.25
C ALA A 352 17.58 -9.17 -2.70
N VAL A 353 18.52 -9.08 -3.64
CA VAL A 353 18.22 -9.04 -5.09
C VAL A 353 17.56 -10.35 -5.52
N LYS A 354 18.10 -11.49 -5.07
CA LYS A 354 17.52 -12.81 -5.31
C LYS A 354 16.13 -12.92 -4.70
N PHE A 355 15.92 -12.46 -3.46
CA PHE A 355 14.60 -12.47 -2.81
C PHE A 355 13.57 -11.61 -3.56
N ILE A 356 13.94 -10.41 -4.00
CA ILE A 356 13.03 -9.55 -4.78
C ILE A 356 12.76 -10.15 -6.16
N SER A 357 13.77 -10.74 -6.80
CA SER A 357 13.62 -11.45 -8.07
C SER A 357 12.69 -12.66 -7.91
N ASP A 358 12.90 -13.48 -6.88
CA ASP A 358 12.10 -14.65 -6.55
C ASP A 358 10.65 -14.25 -6.19
N ALA A 359 10.46 -13.15 -5.45
CA ALA A 359 9.15 -12.62 -5.08
C ALA A 359 8.39 -12.03 -6.27
N LYS A 360 9.07 -11.32 -7.19
CA LYS A 360 8.48 -10.86 -8.47
C LYS A 360 8.15 -12.02 -9.39
N ALA A 361 8.89 -13.12 -9.31
CA ALA A 361 8.64 -14.34 -10.07
C ALA A 361 7.58 -15.27 -9.43
N ALA A 362 7.12 -15.01 -8.21
CA ALA A 362 6.23 -15.91 -7.47
C ALA A 362 4.78 -15.88 -7.97
N VAL A 363 4.25 -14.72 -8.38
CA VAL A 363 2.87 -14.56 -8.88
C VAL A 363 2.91 -14.10 -10.34
N PRO A 364 2.30 -14.81 -11.30
CA PRO A 364 2.21 -14.35 -12.68
C PRO A 364 1.56 -12.97 -12.72
N ALA A 365 2.05 -12.04 -13.55
CA ALA A 365 1.36 -10.78 -13.75
C ALA A 365 -0.04 -11.03 -14.34
N ALA A 366 -1.05 -10.27 -13.92
CA ALA A 366 -2.38 -10.35 -14.50
C ALA A 366 -2.30 -10.12 -16.04
N PRO A 367 -3.14 -10.79 -16.85
CA PRO A 367 -4.27 -11.63 -16.46
C PRO A 367 -3.88 -13.03 -15.94
N HIS A 368 -4.60 -13.52 -14.95
CA HIS A 368 -4.49 -14.87 -14.40
C HIS A 368 -5.46 -15.80 -15.11
N PHE A 369 -4.94 -16.85 -15.74
CA PHE A 369 -5.73 -17.91 -16.36
C PHE A 369 -5.49 -19.17 -15.55
N VAL A 370 -6.46 -19.50 -14.71
CA VAL A 370 -6.38 -20.54 -13.68
C VAL A 370 -7.23 -21.73 -14.09
N ILE A 371 -6.72 -22.94 -13.91
CA ILE A 371 -7.49 -24.17 -14.05
C ILE A 371 -7.28 -25.06 -12.83
N TYR A 372 -8.37 -25.64 -12.33
CA TYR A 372 -8.36 -26.62 -11.24
C TYR A 372 -8.48 -28.03 -11.81
N SER A 373 -8.04 -29.01 -11.03
CA SER A 373 -8.23 -30.43 -11.33
C SER A 373 -8.45 -31.19 -10.04
N ASP A 374 -9.56 -31.93 -9.98
CA ASP A 374 -9.97 -32.71 -8.82
C ASP A 374 -9.73 -34.20 -9.05
N ALA A 375 -10.35 -34.79 -10.08
CA ALA A 375 -10.30 -36.23 -10.27
C ALA A 375 -9.03 -36.72 -10.99
N PRO A 376 -8.54 -37.93 -10.69
CA PRO A 376 -7.54 -38.61 -11.51
C PRO A 376 -8.00 -38.72 -12.96
N VAL A 377 -7.08 -38.47 -13.90
CA VAL A 377 -7.36 -38.53 -15.33
C VAL A 377 -6.75 -39.82 -15.87
N SER A 378 -7.58 -40.63 -16.53
CA SER A 378 -7.14 -41.93 -17.04
C SER A 378 -5.96 -41.78 -18.00
N GLY A 379 -4.87 -42.49 -17.74
CA GLY A 379 -3.66 -42.44 -18.55
C GLY A 379 -2.70 -41.29 -18.22
N GLU A 380 -3.02 -40.44 -17.25
CA GLU A 380 -2.14 -39.40 -16.74
C GLU A 380 -1.64 -39.72 -15.33
N THR A 381 -0.47 -39.20 -14.98
CA THR A 381 0.13 -39.37 -13.64
C THR A 381 0.64 -38.01 -13.18
N GLY A 382 -0.11 -37.39 -12.28
CA GLY A 382 0.05 -36.00 -11.86
C GLY A 382 -0.78 -35.00 -12.69
N PRO A 383 -0.30 -33.75 -12.80
CA PRO A 383 -0.87 -32.73 -13.69
C PRO A 383 -0.75 -33.13 -15.18
N PRO A 384 -1.63 -32.63 -16.06
CA PRO A 384 -1.58 -32.94 -17.48
C PRO A 384 -0.33 -32.39 -18.18
N PRO A 385 0.04 -32.91 -19.36
CA PRO A 385 1.06 -32.30 -20.20
C PRO A 385 0.73 -30.84 -20.53
N VAL A 386 1.75 -29.98 -20.58
CA VAL A 386 1.61 -28.53 -20.90
C VAL A 386 0.80 -28.28 -22.17
N SER A 387 0.92 -29.14 -23.19
CA SER A 387 0.17 -29.02 -24.45
C SER A 387 -1.35 -29.09 -24.26
N GLN A 388 -1.84 -29.75 -23.21
CA GLN A 388 -3.27 -29.87 -22.92
C GLN A 388 -3.83 -28.65 -22.18
N ILE A 389 -2.97 -27.83 -21.59
CA ILE A 389 -3.36 -26.64 -20.81
C ILE A 389 -2.66 -25.37 -21.32
N GLN A 390 -2.19 -25.39 -22.56
CA GLN A 390 -1.59 -24.22 -23.20
C GLN A 390 -2.60 -23.07 -23.19
N GLY A 391 -2.16 -21.92 -22.69
CA GLY A 391 -2.98 -20.72 -22.55
C GLY A 391 -3.47 -20.43 -21.13
N PHE A 392 -3.31 -21.38 -20.22
CA PHE A 392 -3.35 -21.13 -18.77
C PHE A 392 -1.97 -20.68 -18.26
N ASN A 393 -1.93 -19.97 -17.13
CA ASN A 393 -0.69 -19.59 -16.45
C ASN A 393 -0.68 -19.97 -14.95
N VAL A 394 -1.75 -20.59 -14.46
CA VAL A 394 -1.82 -21.22 -13.14
C VAL A 394 -2.61 -22.53 -13.25
N PHE A 395 -2.07 -23.60 -12.66
CA PHE A 395 -2.73 -24.89 -12.50
C PHE A 395 -2.83 -25.23 -11.02
N ALA A 396 -4.03 -25.47 -10.51
CA ALA A 396 -4.30 -25.76 -9.11
C ALA A 396 -4.67 -27.23 -8.90
N LEU A 397 -3.95 -27.89 -7.99
CA LEU A 397 -4.26 -29.24 -7.53
C LEU A 397 -5.29 -29.17 -6.40
N SER A 398 -6.39 -29.90 -6.53
CA SER A 398 -7.37 -30.09 -5.47
C SER A 398 -7.08 -31.40 -4.70
N PHE A 399 -7.20 -31.53 -3.39
CA PHE A 399 -7.24 -30.49 -2.35
C PHE A 399 -6.23 -30.80 -1.23
N LEU A 400 -5.73 -29.76 -0.57
CA LEU A 400 -5.01 -29.89 0.70
C LEU A 400 -5.91 -29.42 1.85
N LEU A 401 -6.50 -30.38 2.55
CA LEU A 401 -7.41 -30.17 3.68
C LEU A 401 -6.64 -30.16 5.01
N THR A 402 -7.29 -29.73 6.09
CA THR A 402 -6.76 -29.71 7.45
C THR A 402 -6.28 -31.08 7.95
N ASN A 403 -6.86 -32.17 7.43
CA ASN A 403 -6.51 -33.55 7.76
C ASN A 403 -5.54 -34.22 6.77
N GLY A 404 -5.15 -33.55 5.67
CA GLY A 404 -4.17 -34.08 4.72
C GLY A 404 -4.45 -33.72 3.25
N ALA A 405 -3.67 -34.31 2.36
CA ALA A 405 -3.85 -34.16 0.92
C ALA A 405 -4.85 -35.20 0.40
N PHE A 406 -5.76 -34.74 -0.45
CA PHE A 406 -6.80 -35.53 -1.13
C PHE A 406 -6.66 -35.37 -2.65
N ASP A 407 -7.27 -36.29 -3.38
CA ASP A 407 -7.46 -36.20 -4.83
C ASP A 407 -6.14 -35.93 -5.60
N LYS A 408 -6.07 -34.88 -6.43
CA LYS A 408 -4.85 -34.50 -7.16
C LYS A 408 -3.68 -34.11 -6.26
N ALA A 409 -3.95 -33.49 -5.11
CA ALA A 409 -2.90 -33.20 -4.13
C ALA A 409 -2.33 -34.50 -3.54
N GLN A 410 -3.18 -35.52 -3.30
CA GLN A 410 -2.74 -36.84 -2.84
C GLN A 410 -1.94 -37.56 -3.93
N GLU A 411 -2.42 -37.57 -5.17
CA GLU A 411 -1.72 -38.14 -6.32
C GLU A 411 -0.31 -37.53 -6.47
N TRP A 412 -0.18 -36.21 -6.32
CA TRP A 412 1.09 -35.50 -6.35
C TRP A 412 2.09 -36.02 -5.30
N THR A 413 1.61 -36.47 -4.13
CA THR A 413 2.49 -37.03 -3.09
C THR A 413 3.09 -38.39 -3.46
N THR A 414 2.45 -39.12 -4.38
CA THR A 414 2.92 -40.44 -4.83
C THR A 414 4.07 -40.36 -5.84
N LEU A 415 4.25 -39.18 -6.46
CA LEU A 415 5.32 -38.94 -7.41
C LEU A 415 6.68 -38.85 -6.72
N SER A 416 7.67 -39.51 -7.33
CA SER A 416 9.07 -39.34 -6.92
C SER A 416 9.53 -37.88 -7.06
N ASN A 417 10.57 -37.51 -6.33
CA ASN A 417 11.14 -36.16 -6.41
C ASN A 417 11.57 -35.82 -7.85
N SER A 418 12.15 -36.77 -8.60
CA SER A 418 12.57 -36.54 -9.99
C SER A 418 11.39 -36.30 -10.94
N GLN A 419 10.29 -37.03 -10.76
CA GLN A 419 9.05 -36.80 -11.52
C GLN A 419 8.51 -35.39 -11.25
N ARG A 420 8.40 -34.99 -9.98
CA ARG A 420 7.93 -33.66 -9.60
C ARG A 420 8.83 -32.56 -10.15
N THR A 421 10.15 -32.68 -10.03
CA THR A 421 11.11 -31.73 -10.61
C THR A 421 10.96 -31.61 -12.13
N THR A 422 10.76 -32.74 -12.83
CA THR A 422 10.57 -32.74 -14.29
C THR A 422 9.29 -32.00 -14.69
N ILE A 423 8.17 -32.31 -14.05
CA ILE A 423 6.88 -31.65 -14.31
C ILE A 423 6.97 -30.16 -14.00
N LYS A 424 7.56 -29.79 -12.85
CA LYS A 424 7.78 -28.40 -12.44
C LYS A 424 8.61 -27.63 -13.46
N SER A 425 9.67 -28.24 -13.99
CA SER A 425 10.50 -27.61 -15.02
C SER A 425 9.75 -27.38 -16.33
N GLN A 426 8.89 -28.33 -16.75
CA GLN A 426 8.06 -28.18 -17.94
C GLN A 426 7.02 -27.07 -17.77
N TYR A 427 6.33 -27.03 -16.63
CA TYR A 427 5.35 -25.99 -16.31
C TYR A 427 6.00 -24.61 -16.22
N ALA A 428 7.15 -24.51 -15.55
CA ALA A 428 7.90 -23.26 -15.46
C ALA A 428 8.38 -22.76 -16.83
N ALA A 429 8.86 -23.67 -17.70
CA ALA A 429 9.25 -23.33 -19.08
C ALA A 429 8.07 -22.81 -19.92
N ALA A 430 6.85 -23.22 -19.58
CA ALA A 430 5.62 -22.75 -20.20
C ALA A 430 5.02 -21.51 -19.54
N GLY A 431 5.65 -20.97 -18.48
CA GLY A 431 5.13 -19.84 -17.72
C GLY A 431 3.94 -20.18 -16.81
N ILE A 432 3.74 -21.46 -16.49
CA ILE A 432 2.62 -21.96 -15.67
C ILE A 432 3.11 -22.18 -14.24
N LYS A 433 2.38 -21.63 -13.26
CA LYS A 433 2.57 -21.96 -11.84
C LYS A 433 1.73 -23.16 -11.44
N LEU A 434 2.33 -24.11 -10.76
CA LEU A 434 1.67 -25.29 -10.21
C LEU A 434 1.46 -25.11 -8.71
N ILE A 435 0.22 -24.91 -8.30
CA ILE A 435 -0.20 -24.63 -6.92
C ILE A 435 -1.13 -25.72 -6.40
N VAL A 436 -1.52 -25.65 -5.12
CA VAL A 436 -2.56 -26.49 -4.51
C VAL A 436 -3.69 -25.63 -3.96
N SER A 437 -4.93 -26.04 -4.17
CA SER A 437 -6.09 -25.47 -3.49
C SER A 437 -6.19 -26.02 -2.08
N VAL A 438 -6.24 -25.15 -1.07
CA VAL A 438 -6.42 -25.54 0.33
C VAL A 438 -7.87 -25.35 0.75
N PHE A 439 -8.36 -26.25 1.60
CA PHE A 439 -9.78 -26.36 1.98
C PHE A 439 -10.66 -26.81 0.80
N GLY A 440 -11.91 -26.39 0.76
CA GLY A 440 -12.97 -26.85 -0.13
C GLY A 440 -14.27 -27.08 0.65
N SER A 441 -15.34 -27.45 -0.06
CA SER A 441 -16.68 -27.65 0.53
C SER A 441 -16.73 -28.62 1.72
N THR A 442 -15.80 -29.57 1.78
CA THR A 442 -15.74 -30.61 2.82
C THR A 442 -14.89 -30.26 4.04
N ASP A 443 -14.20 -29.12 4.05
CA ASP A 443 -13.30 -28.73 5.14
C ASP A 443 -13.68 -27.36 5.73
N ALA A 444 -14.09 -27.37 6.99
CA ALA A 444 -14.62 -26.20 7.70
C ALA A 444 -13.69 -25.79 8.85
N PRO A 445 -12.47 -25.29 8.58
CA PRO A 445 -11.44 -25.03 9.59
C PRO A 445 -11.93 -24.09 10.70
N THR A 446 -12.75 -23.09 10.37
CA THR A 446 -13.30 -22.15 11.37
C THR A 446 -14.34 -22.80 12.26
N THR A 447 -15.28 -23.56 11.69
CA THR A 447 -16.32 -24.28 12.44
C THR A 447 -15.70 -25.33 13.36
N ASN A 448 -14.64 -25.99 12.89
CA ASN A 448 -13.92 -27.01 13.62
C ASN A 448 -12.92 -26.43 14.65
N GLY A 449 -12.82 -25.10 14.77
CA GLY A 449 -11.95 -24.43 15.74
C GLY A 449 -10.46 -24.62 15.47
N ALA A 450 -10.06 -24.85 14.21
CA ALA A 450 -8.66 -24.96 13.82
C ALA A 450 -7.92 -23.63 14.06
N ASP A 451 -6.73 -23.69 14.65
CA ASP A 451 -5.89 -22.52 14.82
C ASP A 451 -5.37 -22.03 13.45
N PRO A 452 -5.67 -20.78 13.04
CA PRO A 452 -5.36 -20.32 11.69
C PRO A 452 -3.86 -20.26 11.41
N VAL A 453 -3.03 -20.00 12.42
CA VAL A 453 -1.57 -19.89 12.27
C VAL A 453 -0.95 -21.28 12.14
N ALA A 454 -1.35 -22.23 12.99
CA ALA A 454 -0.92 -23.61 12.93
C ALA A 454 -1.34 -24.28 11.62
N THR A 455 -2.57 -24.04 11.17
CA THR A 455 -3.07 -24.53 9.87
C THR A 455 -2.23 -23.97 8.72
N ALA A 456 -2.01 -22.65 8.68
CA ALA A 456 -1.18 -22.03 7.66
C ALA A 456 0.25 -22.57 7.63
N ASN A 457 0.87 -22.77 8.81
CA ASN A 457 2.22 -23.35 8.92
C ASN A 457 2.27 -24.79 8.41
N THR A 458 1.25 -25.59 8.73
CA THR A 458 1.14 -26.99 8.29
C THR A 458 1.01 -27.08 6.77
N MET A 459 0.13 -26.26 6.18
CA MET A 459 -0.05 -26.20 4.73
C MET A 459 1.20 -25.69 4.01
N ALA A 460 1.84 -24.64 4.52
CA ALA A 460 3.10 -24.13 3.97
C ALA A 460 4.24 -25.15 4.04
N ALA A 461 4.33 -25.94 5.13
CA ALA A 461 5.30 -27.02 5.25
C ALA A 461 5.05 -28.11 4.21
N TRP A 462 3.78 -28.47 3.96
CA TRP A 462 3.40 -29.43 2.93
C TRP A 462 3.78 -28.94 1.52
N VAL A 463 3.42 -27.69 1.17
CA VAL A 463 3.75 -27.06 -0.12
C VAL A 463 5.27 -27.07 -0.38
N LYS A 464 6.07 -26.73 0.62
CA LYS A 464 7.54 -26.77 0.55
C LYS A 464 8.05 -28.21 0.38
N LYS A 465 7.55 -29.16 1.17
CA LYS A 465 7.91 -30.58 1.08
C LYS A 465 7.61 -31.15 -0.31
N TYR A 466 6.53 -30.70 -0.94
CA TYR A 466 6.08 -31.19 -2.24
C TYR A 466 6.44 -30.30 -3.44
N GLN A 467 7.27 -29.27 -3.24
CA GLN A 467 7.86 -28.41 -4.28
C GLN A 467 6.83 -27.66 -5.15
N LEU A 468 5.69 -27.26 -4.59
CA LEU A 468 4.69 -26.46 -5.29
C LEU A 468 5.00 -24.96 -5.27
N ASP A 469 4.43 -24.20 -6.21
CA ASP A 469 4.68 -22.76 -6.37
C ASP A 469 3.89 -21.88 -5.40
N GLY A 470 2.84 -22.41 -4.76
CA GLY A 470 1.96 -21.64 -3.89
C GLY A 470 0.70 -22.38 -3.52
N VAL A 471 -0.25 -21.62 -2.97
CA VAL A 471 -1.58 -22.09 -2.56
C VAL A 471 -2.65 -21.17 -3.11
N ASP A 472 -3.80 -21.76 -3.44
CA ASP A 472 -5.08 -21.09 -3.51
C ASP A 472 -5.88 -21.42 -2.24
N VAL A 473 -6.70 -20.50 -1.73
CA VAL A 473 -7.49 -20.70 -0.50
C VAL A 473 -8.96 -20.77 -0.86
N ASP A 474 -9.50 -21.99 -0.92
CA ASP A 474 -10.88 -22.27 -1.30
C ASP A 474 -11.78 -22.36 -0.05
N TYR A 475 -12.11 -21.20 0.50
CA TYR A 475 -12.86 -21.10 1.75
C TYR A 475 -14.37 -21.01 1.52
N GLU A 476 -15.07 -22.11 1.81
CA GLU A 476 -16.53 -22.21 1.72
C GLU A 476 -17.20 -22.21 3.11
N VAL A 477 -18.33 -21.52 3.26
CA VAL A 477 -19.12 -21.54 4.52
C VAL A 477 -20.61 -21.67 4.24
N SER A 478 -21.21 -22.77 4.68
CA SER A 478 -22.64 -23.05 4.55
C SER A 478 -23.43 -22.42 5.70
N ILE A 479 -23.67 -21.11 5.70
CA ILE A 479 -24.56 -20.48 6.71
C ILE A 479 -25.63 -19.59 6.04
N PHE A 480 -26.90 -19.95 6.25
CA PHE A 480 -28.04 -19.05 6.06
C PHE A 480 -27.96 -17.89 7.09
N LEU A 481 -27.26 -16.80 6.76
CA LEU A 481 -27.33 -15.59 7.58
C LEU A 481 -28.56 -14.75 7.18
N LYS A 482 -29.60 -14.75 8.02
CA LYS A 482 -30.49 -13.58 8.16
C LYS A 482 -29.69 -12.49 8.88
N ILE A 483 -29.17 -11.51 8.14
CA ILE A 483 -28.46 -10.37 8.73
C ILE A 483 -29.42 -9.19 8.90
N SER A 484 -29.72 -8.85 10.15
CA SER A 484 -30.04 -7.47 10.52
C SER A 484 -28.71 -6.72 10.66
N VAL A 485 -28.55 -5.62 9.93
CA VAL A 485 -27.26 -4.92 9.82
C VAL A 485 -27.09 -3.98 11.00
N SER A 486 -26.23 -4.37 11.94
CA SER A 486 -25.54 -3.45 12.85
C SER A 486 -24.04 -3.80 12.92
N GLY A 487 -23.24 -3.12 12.10
CA GLY A 487 -21.94 -2.63 12.52
C GLY A 487 -20.70 -3.54 12.53
N ARG A 488 -20.57 -4.59 11.69
CA ARG A 488 -19.26 -5.25 11.46
C ARG A 488 -19.09 -5.70 10.00
N SER A 489 -17.92 -5.42 9.44
CA SER A 489 -17.54 -5.76 8.06
C SER A 489 -17.22 -7.25 7.93
N LEU A 490 -17.99 -7.95 7.10
CA LEU A 490 -17.66 -9.29 6.57
C LEU A 490 -16.97 -9.10 5.21
N VAL A 491 -15.86 -9.81 4.95
CA VAL A 491 -15.25 -9.91 3.62
C VAL A 491 -15.22 -11.38 3.23
N GLY A 492 -15.98 -11.71 2.19
CA GLY A 492 -16.11 -13.03 1.57
C GLY A 492 -17.46 -13.09 0.86
N ILE A 493 -17.49 -13.13 -0.48
CA ILE A 493 -18.71 -13.45 -1.22
C ILE A 493 -18.63 -14.90 -1.65
N PHE A 494 -19.60 -15.62 -1.11
CA PHE A 494 -19.98 -17.02 -1.20
C PHE A 494 -20.14 -17.52 -2.64
N TYR A 495 -19.51 -18.66 -2.95
CA TYR A 495 -20.01 -19.60 -3.95
C TYR A 495 -20.76 -20.71 -3.19
N ASN A 496 -21.95 -21.09 -3.67
CA ASN A 496 -22.75 -22.15 -3.08
C ASN A 496 -22.57 -23.40 -3.95
N SER A 497 -21.83 -24.40 -3.46
CA SER A 497 -21.81 -25.74 -4.06
C SER A 497 -22.41 -26.75 -3.06
N ALA A 498 -23.41 -27.52 -3.54
CA ALA A 498 -24.15 -28.63 -2.87
C ALA A 498 -25.08 -28.27 -1.67
N GLU A 499 -26.30 -28.79 -1.47
CA GLU A 499 -27.06 -29.91 -2.05
C GLU A 499 -28.58 -29.81 -1.69
N ASN A 500 -29.43 -30.46 -2.50
CA ASN A 500 -30.85 -30.85 -2.38
C ASN A 500 -32.02 -29.94 -2.85
N PRO A 501 -33.03 -30.55 -3.52
CA PRO A 501 -33.77 -29.92 -4.60
C PRO A 501 -35.15 -29.43 -4.15
N THR A 502 -35.52 -28.23 -4.59
CA THR A 502 -36.94 -27.88 -4.73
C THR A 502 -37.19 -27.41 -6.17
N PRO A 503 -38.25 -27.89 -6.84
CA PRO A 503 -38.46 -27.63 -8.25
C PRO A 503 -39.10 -26.25 -8.42
N ALA A 504 -38.29 -25.21 -8.60
CA ALA A 504 -38.80 -23.90 -9.00
C ALA A 504 -37.75 -23.07 -9.75
N GLY A 505 -37.80 -23.16 -11.08
CA GLY A 505 -37.34 -22.11 -11.99
C GLY A 505 -35.87 -22.19 -12.41
N ASN A 506 -35.62 -22.75 -13.59
CA ASN A 506 -34.39 -22.52 -14.35
C ASN A 506 -34.20 -21.00 -14.57
N LEU A 507 -33.37 -20.36 -13.74
CA LEU A 507 -32.83 -19.03 -14.01
C LEU A 507 -31.53 -19.21 -14.79
N SER A 508 -31.60 -19.12 -16.12
CA SER A 508 -30.41 -19.16 -16.96
C SER A 508 -29.70 -17.81 -16.86
N LEU A 509 -28.47 -17.81 -16.33
CA LEU A 509 -27.56 -16.67 -16.31
C LEU A 509 -26.86 -16.55 -17.68
N ASP A 510 -27.63 -16.51 -18.77
CA ASP A 510 -27.12 -16.60 -20.15
C ASP A 510 -26.74 -15.25 -20.78
N THR A 511 -26.78 -14.15 -20.03
CA THR A 511 -26.52 -12.81 -20.59
C THR A 511 -25.46 -12.04 -19.81
N CYS A 512 -24.62 -11.29 -20.53
CA CYS A 512 -23.76 -10.26 -19.95
C CYS A 512 -24.63 -9.08 -19.48
N SER A 513 -25.42 -9.26 -18.42
CA SER A 513 -26.38 -8.26 -17.96
C SER A 513 -25.66 -7.15 -17.16
N TYR A 514 -25.37 -6.07 -17.86
CA TYR A 514 -24.71 -4.87 -17.35
C TYR A 514 -25.73 -3.74 -17.09
N ASN A 515 -26.71 -3.98 -16.23
CA ASN A 515 -27.63 -2.94 -15.79
C ASN A 515 -27.38 -2.59 -14.31
N LEU A 516 -27.17 -1.31 -14.02
CA LEU A 516 -27.37 -0.75 -12.69
C LEU A 516 -28.79 -1.11 -12.24
N PRO A 517 -29.03 -1.49 -10.97
CA PRO A 517 -30.39 -1.76 -10.53
C PRO A 517 -31.23 -0.49 -10.71
N SER A 518 -32.35 -0.59 -11.42
CA SER A 518 -33.43 0.38 -11.25
C SER A 518 -33.90 0.32 -9.80
N ALA A 519 -34.46 1.42 -9.30
CA ALA A 519 -34.77 1.68 -7.88
C ALA A 519 -35.78 0.73 -7.20
N SER A 520 -36.15 -0.40 -7.82
CA SER A 520 -36.96 -1.46 -7.23
C SER A 520 -36.07 -2.61 -6.75
N LYS A 521 -36.11 -2.88 -5.43
CA LYS A 521 -35.36 -3.91 -4.69
C LYS A 521 -35.18 -5.23 -5.48
N PRO A 522 -33.95 -5.60 -5.88
CA PRO A 522 -33.68 -6.94 -6.41
C PRO A 522 -33.48 -7.94 -5.27
N THR A 523 -33.97 -9.16 -5.45
CA THR A 523 -33.68 -10.31 -4.59
C THR A 523 -32.21 -10.70 -4.69
N GLN A 524 -31.68 -11.24 -3.58
CA GLN A 524 -30.26 -11.27 -3.19
C GLN A 524 -29.33 -12.20 -4.03
N ARG A 525 -29.73 -12.69 -5.21
CA ARG A 525 -29.00 -13.79 -5.90
C ARG A 525 -28.51 -13.59 -7.34
N ASP A 526 -28.83 -12.49 -8.05
CA ASP A 526 -28.67 -12.48 -9.52
C ASP A 526 -27.64 -11.53 -10.17
N ARG A 527 -26.54 -11.08 -9.56
CA ARG A 527 -25.60 -10.17 -10.29
C ARG A 527 -24.12 -10.44 -10.08
N LEU A 528 -23.48 -11.00 -11.10
CA LEU A 528 -22.02 -11.03 -11.28
C LEU A 528 -21.53 -9.62 -11.66
N ASN A 529 -21.47 -8.71 -10.71
CA ASN A 529 -20.91 -7.38 -10.94
C ASN A 529 -19.52 -7.29 -10.32
N THR A 530 -18.50 -7.69 -11.08
CA THR A 530 -17.09 -7.40 -10.75
C THR A 530 -16.89 -5.92 -10.41
N GLN A 531 -17.73 -5.03 -10.94
CA GLN A 531 -17.74 -3.61 -10.59
C GLN A 531 -18.38 -3.27 -9.24
N LEU A 532 -19.40 -4.02 -8.78
CA LEU A 532 -19.92 -3.85 -7.42
C LEU A 532 -18.89 -4.32 -6.40
N ILE A 533 -18.19 -5.42 -6.70
CA ILE A 533 -17.08 -5.91 -5.84
C ILE A 533 -15.91 -4.91 -5.89
N ALA A 534 -15.60 -4.35 -7.05
CA ALA A 534 -14.58 -3.31 -7.17
C ALA A 534 -14.97 -2.02 -6.43
N ALA A 535 -16.26 -1.66 -6.43
CA ALA A 535 -16.77 -0.53 -5.64
C ALA A 535 -16.60 -0.76 -4.11
N SER A 536 -16.50 -2.01 -3.68
CA SER A 536 -16.16 -2.39 -2.30
C SER A 536 -14.64 -2.37 -2.01
N GLY A 537 -13.82 -1.93 -2.95
CA GLY A 537 -12.37 -1.71 -2.76
C GLY A 537 -11.45 -2.84 -3.24
N VAL A 538 -11.96 -3.87 -3.93
CA VAL A 538 -11.12 -4.92 -4.52
C VAL A 538 -10.60 -4.49 -5.90
N PRO A 539 -9.29 -4.46 -6.15
CA PRO A 539 -8.77 -4.07 -7.46
C PRO A 539 -9.31 -4.96 -8.59
N LEU A 540 -9.69 -4.35 -9.71
CA LEU A 540 -10.18 -5.06 -10.90
C LEU A 540 -9.12 -5.99 -11.53
N SER A 541 -7.85 -5.85 -11.16
CA SER A 541 -6.76 -6.77 -11.53
C SER A 541 -6.68 -8.02 -10.66
N LYS A 542 -7.44 -8.10 -9.56
CA LYS A 542 -7.48 -9.26 -8.63
C LYS A 542 -8.76 -10.08 -8.71
N LEU A 543 -9.80 -9.61 -9.41
CA LEU A 543 -11.11 -10.26 -9.49
C LEU A 543 -11.19 -11.26 -10.65
N VAL A 544 -10.58 -12.44 -10.49
CA VAL A 544 -10.64 -13.52 -11.50
C VAL A 544 -12.09 -14.02 -11.63
N ILE A 545 -12.59 -14.16 -12.86
CA ILE A 545 -13.96 -14.64 -13.11
C ILE A 545 -13.96 -16.17 -13.15
N GLY A 546 -14.70 -16.82 -12.25
CA GLY A 546 -14.87 -18.27 -12.20
C GLY A 546 -16.10 -18.78 -12.92
N LYS A 547 -15.92 -19.84 -13.71
CA LYS A 547 -17.00 -20.59 -14.37
C LYS A 547 -16.73 -22.09 -14.40
N PRO A 548 -17.77 -22.94 -14.30
CA PRO A 548 -17.61 -24.35 -14.59
C PRO A 548 -17.42 -24.57 -16.10
N ALA A 549 -16.69 -25.60 -16.49
CA ALA A 549 -16.39 -25.93 -17.88
C ALA A 549 -17.62 -26.51 -18.60
N LEU A 550 -18.38 -27.35 -17.90
CA LEU A 550 -19.64 -27.98 -18.32
C LEU A 550 -20.75 -27.76 -17.28
N THR A 551 -21.99 -28.06 -17.66
CA THR A 551 -23.14 -28.03 -16.73
C THR A 551 -23.12 -29.15 -15.70
N SER A 552 -22.31 -30.19 -15.90
CA SER A 552 -22.11 -31.27 -14.94
C SER A 552 -21.22 -30.88 -13.76
N ASP A 553 -20.35 -29.89 -13.96
CA ASP A 553 -19.24 -29.63 -13.03
C ASP A 553 -19.66 -28.71 -11.89
N ALA A 554 -20.83 -28.08 -12.01
CA ALA A 554 -21.46 -27.32 -10.94
C ALA A 554 -22.98 -27.31 -11.10
N SER A 555 -23.71 -27.20 -9.99
CA SER A 555 -25.17 -27.13 -9.98
C SER A 555 -25.72 -25.85 -10.65
N GLU A 556 -24.93 -24.77 -10.65
CA GLU A 556 -25.29 -23.47 -11.24
C GLU A 556 -24.06 -22.73 -11.78
N GLY A 557 -24.30 -21.63 -12.50
CA GLY A 557 -23.24 -20.69 -12.89
C GLY A 557 -22.52 -20.99 -14.19
N PHE A 558 -22.82 -22.10 -14.87
CA PHE A 558 -22.34 -22.41 -16.23
C PHE A 558 -22.66 -21.29 -17.21
N MET A 559 -21.75 -21.08 -18.15
CA MET A 559 -21.88 -20.14 -19.25
C MET A 559 -21.17 -20.71 -20.48
N SER A 560 -21.82 -20.65 -21.64
CA SER A 560 -21.18 -21.11 -22.88
C SER A 560 -19.86 -20.36 -23.12
N THR A 561 -18.86 -21.03 -23.70
CA THR A 561 -17.53 -20.48 -23.95
C THR A 561 -17.57 -19.18 -24.76
N SER A 562 -18.46 -19.08 -25.75
CA SER A 562 -18.63 -17.88 -26.59
C SER A 562 -19.28 -16.72 -25.83
N THR A 563 -20.26 -17.01 -24.96
CA THR A 563 -20.84 -16.02 -24.05
C THR A 563 -19.78 -15.52 -23.08
N LEU A 564 -18.99 -16.41 -22.48
CA LEU A 564 -17.92 -16.05 -21.56
C LEU A 564 -16.85 -15.18 -22.23
N ALA A 565 -16.39 -15.54 -23.43
CA ALA A 565 -15.45 -14.73 -24.20
C ALA A 565 -15.99 -13.30 -24.44
N SER A 566 -17.28 -13.19 -24.77
CA SER A 566 -17.96 -11.91 -24.97
C SER A 566 -18.05 -11.10 -23.67
N CYS A 567 -18.38 -11.72 -22.55
CA CYS A 567 -18.45 -11.05 -21.24
C CYS A 567 -17.05 -10.61 -20.75
N VAL A 568 -16.02 -11.42 -20.97
CA VAL A 568 -14.62 -11.09 -20.65
C VAL A 568 -14.15 -9.89 -21.47
N SER A 569 -14.50 -9.83 -22.76
CA SER A 569 -14.20 -8.67 -23.63
C SER A 569 -14.89 -7.40 -23.13
N GLN A 570 -16.18 -7.49 -22.77
CA GLN A 570 -16.92 -6.37 -22.19
C GLN A 570 -16.35 -5.90 -20.85
N ALA A 571 -15.95 -6.83 -19.97
CA ALA A 571 -15.31 -6.50 -18.70
C ALA A 571 -13.97 -5.80 -18.93
N LYS A 572 -13.15 -6.31 -19.85
CA LYS A 572 -11.86 -5.71 -20.21
C LYS A 572 -12.01 -4.29 -20.74
N ALA A 573 -13.00 -4.03 -21.59
CA ALA A 573 -13.31 -2.68 -22.09
C ALA A 573 -13.65 -1.68 -20.97
N LYS A 574 -13.97 -2.17 -19.76
CA LYS A 574 -14.32 -1.40 -18.56
C LYS A 574 -13.21 -1.37 -17.52
N GLY A 575 -11.98 -1.67 -17.92
CA GLY A 575 -10.79 -1.58 -17.07
C GLY A 575 -10.52 -2.82 -16.21
N TRP A 576 -11.25 -3.92 -16.42
CA TRP A 576 -10.95 -5.19 -15.76
C TRP A 576 -9.81 -5.95 -16.44
N SER A 577 -8.91 -6.55 -15.66
CA SER A 577 -7.71 -7.20 -16.19
C SER A 577 -7.31 -8.49 -15.47
N ALA A 578 -8.14 -9.01 -14.55
CA ALA A 578 -7.74 -10.08 -13.66
C ALA A 578 -7.63 -11.47 -14.32
N GLY A 579 -8.40 -11.75 -15.38
CA GLY A 579 -8.39 -13.06 -16.06
C GLY A 579 -9.48 -14.04 -15.59
N VAL A 580 -9.41 -15.29 -16.03
CA VAL A 580 -10.50 -16.28 -15.86
C VAL A 580 -9.98 -17.51 -15.13
N MET A 581 -10.78 -18.06 -14.22
CA MET A 581 -10.59 -19.39 -13.66
C MET A 581 -11.65 -20.33 -14.19
N VAL A 582 -11.32 -21.62 -14.30
CA VAL A 582 -12.26 -22.67 -14.69
C VAL A 582 -12.14 -23.90 -13.79
N TRP A 583 -13.30 -24.44 -13.43
CA TRP A 583 -13.47 -25.75 -12.83
C TRP A 583 -14.13 -26.66 -13.88
N GLU A 584 -13.48 -27.66 -14.46
CA GLU A 584 -12.14 -28.17 -14.15
C GLU A 584 -11.49 -28.85 -15.37
N PHE A 585 -10.25 -29.31 -15.23
CA PHE A 585 -9.59 -30.22 -16.16
C PHE A 585 -10.08 -31.67 -15.91
N PRO A 586 -10.40 -32.48 -16.95
CA PRO A 586 -10.08 -32.29 -18.38
C PRO A 586 -11.11 -31.52 -19.21
N ASP A 587 -12.23 -31.11 -18.63
CA ASP A 587 -13.35 -30.52 -19.36
C ASP A 587 -13.05 -29.13 -19.95
N ALA A 588 -12.08 -28.41 -19.37
CA ALA A 588 -11.54 -27.15 -19.89
C ALA A 588 -10.07 -27.21 -20.34
N ALA A 589 -9.79 -27.96 -21.42
CA ALA A 589 -8.45 -28.02 -22.01
C ALA A 589 -8.02 -26.71 -22.75
N ALA A 590 -6.83 -26.72 -23.36
CA ALA A 590 -6.22 -25.60 -24.09
C ALA A 590 -7.16 -24.94 -25.13
N SER A 591 -8.01 -25.74 -25.79
CA SER A 591 -9.00 -25.23 -26.74
C SER A 591 -10.04 -24.34 -26.08
N TRP A 592 -10.47 -24.66 -24.85
CA TRP A 592 -11.43 -23.89 -24.08
C TRP A 592 -10.87 -22.51 -23.73
N ILE A 593 -9.67 -22.46 -23.13
CA ILE A 593 -9.09 -21.18 -22.70
C ILE A 593 -8.72 -20.29 -23.88
N LYS A 594 -8.26 -20.88 -24.99
CA LYS A 594 -8.03 -20.16 -26.24
C LYS A 594 -9.31 -19.49 -26.75
N ALA A 595 -10.44 -20.19 -26.69
CA ALA A 595 -11.73 -19.64 -27.09
C ALA A 595 -12.21 -18.53 -26.13
N VAL A 596 -12.09 -18.72 -24.80
CA VAL A 596 -12.45 -17.70 -23.80
C VAL A 596 -11.62 -16.42 -23.96
N ARG A 597 -10.33 -16.57 -24.24
CA ARG A 597 -9.40 -15.45 -24.39
C ARG A 597 -9.53 -14.71 -25.72
N SER A 598 -10.09 -15.35 -26.75
CA SER A 598 -10.06 -14.90 -28.14
C SER A 598 -10.49 -13.43 -28.36
N GLN A 599 -11.46 -12.93 -27.61
CA GLN A 599 -12.01 -11.57 -27.79
C GLN A 599 -11.37 -10.50 -26.89
N ALA A 600 -10.62 -10.90 -25.86
CA ALA A 600 -10.13 -9.99 -24.82
C ALA A 600 -8.62 -10.07 -24.63
N PHE A 601 -8.04 -11.26 -24.63
CA PHE A 601 -6.62 -11.53 -24.40
C PHE A 601 -6.08 -12.53 -25.44
N PRO A 602 -6.20 -12.23 -26.75
CA PRO A 602 -5.74 -13.13 -27.80
C PRO A 602 -4.25 -13.45 -27.62
N GLU A 603 -3.88 -14.70 -27.95
CA GLU A 603 -2.51 -15.22 -27.90
C GLU A 603 -1.62 -14.67 -29.01
#